data_AF-I5BZ02-F1
#
_entry.id   AF-I5BZ02-F1
#
_cell.length_a   1.000
_cell.length_b   1.000
_cell.length_c   1.000
_cell.angle_alpha   90.00
_cell.angle_beta   90.00
_cell.angle_gamma   90.00
#
_symmetry.space_group_name_H-M   'P 1'
#
loop_
_entity.id
_entity.type
_entity.pdbx_description
1 polymer ?
#
loop_
_entity_poly.entity_id
_entity_poly.type
_entity_poly.pdbx_seq_one_letter_code
_entity_poly.pdbx_strand_id
1 'polypeptide(L)'
;MVQATVAIRSSDGTFTLLTEVAQGLYETPETFRTEVGKSYTLIIETSDGNMYTSLPEHVEAVPELRSVSYSARRVPTQDRLQDAVGVALRAHFDDPAAARNFYYWRLSDITHVVLANPELFTLPPDHPTDPRGPAPKDCCSICYLDETPRIQPFRVSADTDFNGLSTSREIAFIADNGLRFRDTYRARVQQISISASAHRFLTLVEQQLNTTGSVFDQPPAMIRGNMVSLTDPNELVLGYFIAGAESSRHVYVQAAHLTERATPALITDDCRVIPNTNTERPADWSPPPL
;
A
#
# COMPACT_ATOMS: atom_id res chain seq x y z
N MET A 1 26.74 -7.07 -2.85
CA MET A 1 27.22 -6.61 -4.17
C MET A 1 26.04 -5.95 -4.85
N VAL A 2 26.24 -4.76 -5.40
CA VAL A 2 25.19 -4.03 -6.12
C VAL A 2 24.78 -4.84 -7.35
N GLN A 3 23.48 -5.14 -7.49
CA GLN A 3 23.01 -6.03 -8.56
C GLN A 3 22.77 -5.29 -9.88
N ALA A 4 22.47 -3.99 -9.81
CA ALA A 4 22.27 -3.12 -10.95
C ALA A 4 22.56 -1.65 -10.60
N THR A 5 22.92 -0.87 -11.61
CA THR A 5 22.91 0.59 -11.56
C THR A 5 21.53 1.07 -12.05
N VAL A 6 20.82 1.82 -11.22
CA VAL A 6 19.47 2.30 -11.53
C VAL A 6 19.43 3.82 -11.50
N ALA A 7 18.89 4.44 -12.54
CA ALA A 7 18.75 5.88 -12.64
C ALA A 7 17.40 6.30 -13.22
N ILE A 8 16.92 7.46 -12.82
CA ILE A 8 15.77 8.14 -13.43
C ILE A 8 16.30 9.31 -14.26
N ARG A 9 15.85 9.41 -15.51
CA ARG A 9 16.14 10.54 -16.40
C ARG A 9 14.88 11.36 -16.66
N SER A 10 14.95 12.66 -16.39
CA SER A 10 13.90 13.63 -16.71
C SER A 10 13.99 14.12 -18.16
N SER A 11 12.91 14.69 -18.68
CA SER A 11 12.80 15.23 -20.04
C SER A 11 13.73 16.40 -20.34
N ASP A 12 14.28 17.06 -19.31
CA ASP A 12 15.30 18.10 -19.44
C ASP A 12 16.75 17.54 -19.50
N GLY A 13 16.91 16.22 -19.42
CA GLY A 13 18.20 15.53 -19.45
C GLY A 13 18.84 15.31 -18.07
N THR A 14 18.20 15.74 -16.97
CA THR A 14 18.71 15.52 -15.61
C THR A 14 18.62 14.04 -15.23
N PHE A 15 19.71 13.49 -14.70
CA PHE A 15 19.77 12.13 -14.16
C PHE A 15 19.76 12.14 -12.63
N THR A 16 18.98 11.24 -12.06
CA THR A 16 18.97 10.95 -10.62
C THR A 16 19.35 9.50 -10.42
N LEU A 17 20.49 9.24 -9.78
CA LEU A 17 20.92 7.90 -9.42
C LEU A 17 20.16 7.40 -8.18
N LEU A 18 19.72 6.15 -8.21
CA LEU A 18 19.06 5.50 -7.08
C LEU A 18 20.06 4.65 -6.28
N THR A 19 19.78 4.47 -5.00
CA THR A 19 20.61 3.65 -4.10
C THR A 19 19.90 2.34 -3.80
N GLU A 20 20.61 1.21 -3.93
CA GLU A 20 20.08 -0.10 -3.52
C GLU A 20 20.10 -0.19 -1.98
N VAL A 21 18.92 -0.31 -1.37
CA VAL A 21 18.75 -0.40 0.11
C VAL A 21 18.49 -1.84 0.57
N ALA A 22 17.97 -2.68 -0.32
CA ALA A 22 17.87 -4.12 -0.16
C ALA A 22 17.92 -4.77 -1.55
N GLN A 23 18.09 -6.09 -1.62
CA GLN A 23 18.16 -6.81 -2.90
C GLN A 23 16.97 -6.46 -3.79
N GLY A 24 17.24 -5.81 -4.93
CA GLY A 24 16.22 -5.41 -5.90
C GLY A 24 15.34 -4.23 -5.48
N LEU A 25 15.60 -3.61 -4.32
CA LEU A 25 14.90 -2.43 -3.82
C LEU A 25 15.81 -1.20 -3.92
N TYR A 26 15.38 -0.24 -4.72
CA TYR A 26 16.12 0.98 -5.02
C TYR A 26 15.32 2.20 -4.58
N GLU A 27 15.98 3.12 -3.89
CA GLU A 27 15.38 4.35 -3.40
C GLU A 27 16.00 5.58 -4.06
N THR A 28 15.17 6.59 -4.31
CA THR A 28 15.63 7.90 -4.77
C THR A 28 16.24 8.67 -3.60
N PRO A 29 17.14 9.63 -3.86
CA PRO A 29 17.57 10.58 -2.84
C PRO A 29 16.36 11.31 -2.23
N GLU A 30 16.43 11.66 -0.93
CA GLU A 30 15.35 12.36 -0.22
C GLU A 30 14.93 13.69 -0.88
N THR A 31 15.82 14.28 -1.68
CA THR A 31 15.61 15.54 -2.42
C THR A 31 14.85 15.37 -3.74
N PHE A 32 14.76 14.15 -4.27
CA PHE A 32 14.15 13.91 -5.57
C PHE A 32 12.62 14.04 -5.48
N ARG A 33 12.04 14.86 -6.36
CA ARG A 33 10.59 14.95 -6.57
C ARG A 33 10.33 15.04 -8.06
N THR A 34 9.23 14.43 -8.50
CA THR A 34 8.72 14.63 -9.86
C THR A 34 8.12 16.03 -10.00
N GLU A 35 8.29 16.64 -11.17
CA GLU A 35 7.75 17.95 -11.50
C GLU A 35 6.60 17.83 -12.51
N VAL A 36 5.50 18.51 -12.23
CA VAL A 36 4.33 18.56 -13.13
C VAL A 36 4.73 19.12 -14.50
N GLY A 37 4.28 18.47 -15.57
CA GLY A 37 4.60 18.83 -16.95
C GLY A 37 5.93 18.28 -17.46
N LYS A 38 6.74 17.62 -16.62
CA LYS A 38 7.93 16.87 -17.08
C LYS A 38 7.57 15.42 -17.34
N SER A 39 8.41 14.77 -18.15
CA SER A 39 8.35 13.31 -18.32
C SER A 39 9.58 12.65 -17.74
N TYR A 40 9.44 11.44 -17.24
CA TYR A 40 10.52 10.68 -16.61
C TYR A 40 10.66 9.29 -17.26
N THR A 41 11.88 8.80 -17.31
CA THR A 41 12.24 7.45 -17.79
C THR A 41 13.11 6.75 -16.75
N LEU A 42 12.85 5.47 -16.50
CA LEU A 42 13.71 4.62 -15.68
C LEU A 42 14.75 3.95 -16.57
N ILE A 43 15.99 3.89 -16.10
CA ILE A 43 17.12 3.25 -16.76
C ILE A 43 17.74 2.27 -15.76
N ILE A 44 17.95 1.03 -16.19
CA ILE A 44 18.54 -0.04 -15.38
C ILE A 44 19.67 -0.67 -16.18
N GLU A 45 20.85 -0.74 -15.59
CA GLU A 45 22.00 -1.49 -16.10
C GLU A 45 22.36 -2.56 -15.08
N THR A 46 22.13 -3.83 -15.42
CA THR A 46 22.41 -4.94 -14.52
C THR A 46 23.91 -5.29 -14.53
N SER A 47 24.37 -5.92 -13.45
CA SER A 47 25.78 -6.31 -13.29
C SER A 47 26.30 -7.31 -14.35
N ASP A 48 25.40 -8.01 -15.04
CA ASP A 48 25.71 -8.89 -16.18
C ASP A 48 25.66 -8.18 -17.55
N GLY A 49 25.43 -6.86 -17.57
CA GLY A 49 25.50 -6.01 -18.76
C GLY A 49 24.19 -5.85 -19.54
N ASN A 50 23.07 -6.38 -19.05
CA ASN A 50 21.77 -6.12 -19.65
C ASN A 50 21.31 -4.69 -19.34
N MET A 51 20.68 -4.05 -20.31
CA MET A 51 20.20 -2.68 -20.18
C MET A 51 18.71 -2.61 -20.45
N TYR A 52 17.99 -1.93 -19.57
CA TYR A 52 16.55 -1.74 -19.68
C TYR A 52 16.21 -0.26 -19.57
N THR A 53 15.17 0.16 -20.29
CA THR A 53 14.60 1.50 -20.14
C THR A 53 13.08 1.43 -20.13
N SER A 54 12.44 2.35 -19.40
CA SER A 54 11.00 2.57 -19.57
C SER A 54 10.72 3.46 -20.78
N LEU A 55 9.48 3.42 -21.27
CA LEU A 55 8.91 4.52 -22.04
C LEU A 55 8.72 5.75 -21.12
N PRO A 56 8.68 6.98 -21.68
CA PRO A 56 8.46 8.19 -20.90
C PRO A 56 7.08 8.21 -20.23
N GLU A 57 7.06 8.47 -18.93
CA GLU A 57 5.83 8.76 -18.17
C GLU A 57 5.71 10.26 -17.92
N HIS A 58 4.62 10.86 -18.39
CA HIS A 58 4.35 12.28 -18.22
C HIS A 58 3.63 12.53 -16.89
N VAL A 59 4.10 13.54 -16.15
CA VAL A 59 3.59 13.87 -14.82
C VAL A 59 2.50 14.92 -14.93
N GLU A 60 1.25 14.48 -14.80
CA GLU A 60 0.09 15.36 -14.75
C GLU A 60 -0.09 15.96 -13.34
N ALA A 61 -0.77 17.10 -13.24
CA ALA A 61 -1.17 17.61 -11.93
C ALA A 61 -2.15 16.64 -11.24
N VAL A 62 -2.12 16.58 -9.92
CA VAL A 62 -3.08 15.83 -9.10
C VAL A 62 -3.85 16.81 -8.21
N PRO A 63 -5.18 16.69 -8.11
CA PRO A 63 -5.94 17.52 -7.19
C PRO A 63 -5.61 17.18 -5.74
N GLU A 64 -5.75 18.17 -4.87
CA GLU A 64 -5.51 18.01 -3.44
C GLU A 64 -6.53 17.04 -2.83
N LEU A 65 -6.04 16.10 -2.03
CA LEU A 65 -6.85 15.22 -1.23
C LEU A 65 -7.41 15.98 -0.01
N ARG A 66 -8.61 16.53 -0.15
CA ARG A 66 -9.29 17.34 0.88
C ARG A 66 -9.44 16.59 2.20
N SER A 67 -9.96 15.36 2.13
CA SER A 67 -10.13 14.51 3.31
C SER A 67 -10.22 13.04 2.94
N VAL A 68 -10.04 12.19 3.96
CA VAL A 68 -10.31 10.75 3.88
C VAL A 68 -11.27 10.41 5.00
N SER A 69 -12.44 9.88 4.66
CA SER A 69 -13.38 9.32 5.63
C SER A 69 -13.27 7.80 5.67
N TYR A 70 -13.75 7.20 6.75
CA TYR A 70 -13.80 5.76 6.90
C TYR A 70 -15.13 5.28 7.46
N SER A 71 -15.47 4.02 7.17
CA SER A 71 -16.64 3.36 7.75
C SER A 71 -16.35 1.87 7.92
N ALA A 72 -16.79 1.29 9.04
CA ALA A 72 -16.82 -0.16 9.19
C ALA A 72 -17.78 -0.76 8.15
N ARG A 73 -17.36 -1.85 7.52
CA ARG A 73 -18.18 -2.58 6.54
C ARG A 73 -17.93 -4.08 6.66
N ARG A 74 -19.01 -4.83 6.56
CA ARG A 74 -19.00 -6.27 6.37
C ARG A 74 -19.12 -6.59 4.87
N VAL A 75 -18.25 -7.43 4.35
CA VAL A 75 -18.25 -7.87 2.95
C VAL A 75 -18.29 -9.39 2.89
N PRO A 76 -19.06 -9.98 1.96
CA PRO A 76 -19.08 -11.42 1.78
C PRO A 76 -17.71 -11.91 1.32
N THR A 77 -17.31 -13.09 1.78
CA THR A 77 -16.11 -13.78 1.26
C THR A 77 -16.50 -14.94 0.34
N GLN A 78 -15.49 -15.65 -0.21
CA GLN A 78 -15.74 -16.89 -0.93
C GLN A 78 -16.39 -17.96 -0.05
N ASP A 79 -16.08 -17.96 1.26
CA ASP A 79 -16.82 -18.73 2.23
C ASP A 79 -18.11 -17.98 2.59
N ARG A 80 -19.24 -18.48 2.08
CA ARG A 80 -20.57 -17.90 2.32
C ARG A 80 -20.99 -17.93 3.79
N LEU A 81 -20.28 -18.65 4.65
CA LEU A 81 -20.54 -18.71 6.08
C LEU A 81 -19.68 -17.73 6.88
N GLN A 82 -18.71 -17.07 6.24
CA GLN A 82 -17.77 -16.16 6.87
C GLN A 82 -17.70 -14.85 6.09
N ASP A 83 -18.33 -13.81 6.64
CA ASP A 83 -18.12 -12.46 6.11
C ASP A 83 -16.80 -11.88 6.64
N ALA A 84 -16.11 -11.12 5.79
CA ALA A 84 -14.99 -10.31 6.23
C ALA A 84 -15.52 -8.98 6.78
N VAL A 85 -15.16 -8.65 8.01
CA VAL A 85 -15.35 -7.31 8.56
C VAL A 85 -14.10 -6.50 8.30
N GLY A 86 -14.24 -5.20 8.05
CA GLY A 86 -13.10 -4.33 7.82
C GLY A 86 -13.52 -2.87 7.72
N VAL A 87 -12.60 -2.04 7.24
CA VAL A 87 -12.78 -0.60 7.13
C VAL A 87 -12.64 -0.19 5.67
N ALA A 88 -13.70 0.43 5.14
CA ALA A 88 -13.67 1.07 3.84
C ALA A 88 -13.16 2.51 4.00
N LEU A 89 -12.16 2.89 3.20
CA LEU A 89 -11.65 4.25 3.12
C LEU A 89 -12.22 4.94 1.89
N ARG A 90 -12.60 6.22 2.05
CA ARG A 90 -13.14 7.05 0.97
C ARG A 90 -12.38 8.37 0.87
N ALA A 91 -11.78 8.62 -0.29
CA ALA A 91 -11.14 9.89 -0.62
C ALA A 91 -12.19 10.92 -1.04
N HIS A 92 -12.03 12.16 -0.60
CA HIS A 92 -12.81 13.31 -1.02
C HIS A 92 -11.89 14.35 -1.64
N PHE A 93 -12.17 14.77 -2.87
CA PHE A 93 -11.36 15.73 -3.62
C PHE A 93 -12.20 16.44 -4.69
N ASP A 94 -11.65 17.51 -5.26
CA ASP A 94 -12.25 18.27 -6.35
C ASP A 94 -11.54 17.93 -7.66
N ASP A 95 -12.26 17.29 -8.57
CA ASP A 95 -11.72 16.92 -9.87
C ASP A 95 -11.68 18.16 -10.81
N PRO A 96 -10.57 18.41 -11.52
CA PRO A 96 -10.46 19.55 -12.43
C PRO A 96 -11.27 19.33 -13.72
N ALA A 97 -12.06 20.32 -14.12
CA ALA A 97 -12.89 20.21 -15.32
C ALA A 97 -12.08 20.15 -16.63
N ALA A 98 -12.65 19.47 -17.64
CA ALA A 98 -12.22 19.46 -19.05
C ALA A 98 -10.85 18.82 -19.35
N ALA A 99 -10.15 18.29 -18.34
CA ALA A 99 -9.09 17.32 -18.52
C ALA A 99 -9.68 15.90 -18.52
N ARG A 100 -8.92 14.91 -19.00
CA ARG A 100 -9.23 13.49 -18.78
C ARG A 100 -8.22 12.95 -17.80
N ASN A 101 -8.65 12.74 -16.56
CA ASN A 101 -7.78 12.37 -15.46
C ASN A 101 -7.87 10.89 -15.11
N PHE A 102 -6.72 10.35 -14.72
CA PHE A 102 -6.60 8.99 -14.22
C PHE A 102 -5.89 9.02 -12.87
N TYR A 103 -6.45 8.27 -11.94
CA TYR A 103 -6.05 8.29 -10.55
C TYR A 103 -5.67 6.90 -10.07
N TYR A 104 -4.65 6.86 -9.23
CA TYR A 104 -4.18 5.68 -8.53
C TYR A 104 -4.09 5.99 -7.04
N TRP A 105 -4.72 5.15 -6.23
CA TRP A 105 -4.62 5.22 -4.78
C TRP A 105 -3.93 4.00 -4.23
N ARG A 106 -3.02 4.24 -3.28
CA ARG A 106 -2.39 3.20 -2.47
C ARG A 106 -2.21 3.67 -1.04
N LEU A 107 -1.97 2.70 -0.16
CA LEU A 107 -1.63 2.94 1.23
C LEU A 107 -0.13 2.73 1.46
N SER A 108 0.44 3.58 2.29
CA SER A 108 1.84 3.53 2.74
C SER A 108 1.90 3.86 4.23
N ASP A 109 3.06 3.69 4.85
CA ASP A 109 3.33 4.08 6.25
C ASP A 109 2.24 3.58 7.22
N ILE A 110 1.90 2.30 7.07
CA ILE A 110 0.82 1.66 7.84
C ILE A 110 1.37 1.28 9.21
N THR A 111 0.76 1.83 10.26
CA THR A 111 1.11 1.54 11.65
C THR A 111 -0.17 1.38 12.46
N HIS A 112 -0.28 0.36 13.31
CA HIS A 112 -1.44 0.20 14.18
C HIS A 112 -1.10 -0.29 15.58
N VAL A 113 -1.94 0.08 16.54
CA VAL A 113 -1.81 -0.32 17.93
C VAL A 113 -2.22 -1.79 18.09
N VAL A 114 -1.31 -2.59 18.63
CA VAL A 114 -1.56 -3.97 19.02
C VAL A 114 -1.74 -4.02 20.53
N LEU A 115 -2.82 -4.69 20.96
CA LEU A 115 -3.11 -4.95 22.36
C LEU A 115 -2.86 -6.43 22.67
N ALA A 116 -1.90 -6.70 23.54
CA ALA A 116 -1.51 -8.02 23.98
C ALA A 116 -1.85 -8.25 25.47
N ASN A 117 -1.82 -9.52 25.88
CA ASN A 117 -2.24 -9.99 27.20
C ASN A 117 -1.10 -10.76 27.90
N PRO A 118 0.00 -10.07 28.26
CA PRO A 118 1.14 -10.69 28.94
C PRO A 118 0.78 -11.33 30.29
N GLU A 119 -0.30 -10.88 30.94
CA GLU A 119 -0.86 -11.46 32.16
C GLU A 119 -1.42 -12.87 31.97
N LEU A 120 -1.71 -13.28 30.73
CA LEU A 120 -2.21 -14.60 30.38
C LEU A 120 -1.10 -15.54 29.90
N PHE A 121 0.18 -15.13 29.97
CA PHE A 121 1.29 -15.96 29.52
C PHE A 121 1.45 -17.23 30.35
N THR A 122 1.72 -18.32 29.65
CA THR A 122 1.99 -19.64 30.24
C THR A 122 3.29 -20.22 29.70
N LEU A 123 3.96 -21.03 30.51
CA LEU A 123 5.19 -21.71 30.14
C LEU A 123 4.95 -22.72 29.01
N PRO A 124 5.97 -23.00 28.17
CA PRO A 124 5.78 -23.90 27.04
C PRO A 124 5.48 -25.35 27.50
N PRO A 125 4.86 -26.18 26.64
CA PRO A 125 4.46 -27.54 27.01
C PRO A 125 5.60 -28.48 27.41
N ASP A 126 6.84 -28.14 27.05
CA ASP A 126 8.06 -28.89 27.34
C ASP A 126 8.85 -28.34 28.55
N HIS A 127 8.29 -27.37 29.29
CA HIS A 127 8.93 -26.81 30.48
C HIS A 127 9.22 -27.91 31.52
N PRO A 128 10.45 -28.01 32.08
CA PRO A 128 10.90 -29.20 32.81
C PRO A 128 10.17 -29.44 34.15
N THR A 129 9.63 -28.39 34.78
CA THR A 129 9.04 -28.47 36.13
C THR A 129 7.59 -28.02 36.21
N ASP A 130 7.11 -27.29 35.19
CA ASP A 130 5.78 -26.67 35.20
C ASP A 130 5.23 -26.44 33.77
N PRO A 131 4.97 -27.53 33.01
CA PRO A 131 4.36 -27.42 31.68
C PRO A 131 3.04 -26.65 31.73
N ARG A 132 2.92 -25.59 30.91
CA ARG A 132 1.72 -24.74 30.84
C ARG A 132 1.36 -24.01 32.14
N GLY A 133 2.29 -23.92 33.09
CA GLY A 133 2.11 -23.12 34.31
C GLY A 133 1.94 -21.63 34.01
N PRO A 134 1.13 -20.87 34.78
CA PRO A 134 1.02 -19.42 34.64
C PRO A 134 2.36 -18.73 34.90
N ALA A 135 2.80 -17.88 33.97
CA ALA A 135 4.04 -17.10 34.07
C ALA A 135 3.85 -15.67 33.56
N PRO A 136 2.92 -14.89 34.13
CA PRO A 136 2.57 -13.56 33.64
C PRO A 136 3.82 -12.67 33.48
N LYS A 137 3.88 -11.90 32.40
CA LYS A 137 4.97 -10.97 32.12
C LYS A 137 4.61 -9.55 32.58
N ASP A 138 5.60 -8.81 33.09
CA ASP A 138 5.41 -7.42 33.58
C ASP A 138 5.16 -6.39 32.47
N CYS A 139 5.53 -6.74 31.24
CA CYS A 139 5.31 -5.98 30.02
C CYS A 139 5.08 -6.98 28.88
N CYS A 140 4.65 -6.59 27.70
CA CYS A 140 4.37 -5.27 27.15
C CYS A 140 3.00 -5.43 26.49
N SER A 141 1.97 -4.76 27.02
CA SER A 141 0.57 -4.96 26.60
C SER A 141 0.17 -4.08 25.43
N ILE A 142 0.91 -3.01 25.14
CA ILE A 142 0.66 -2.08 24.04
C ILE A 142 1.93 -1.93 23.22
N CYS A 143 1.82 -2.21 21.91
CA CYS A 143 2.87 -1.94 20.93
C CYS A 143 2.27 -1.25 19.69
N TYR A 144 3.13 -0.69 18.86
CA TYR A 144 2.83 -0.14 17.55
C TYR A 144 3.47 -1.05 16.50
N LEU A 145 2.64 -1.65 15.64
CA LEU A 145 3.08 -2.55 14.58
C LEU A 145 3.16 -1.80 13.27
N ASP A 146 4.33 -1.82 12.64
CA ASP A 146 4.51 -1.32 11.27
C ASP A 146 4.23 -2.45 10.27
N GLU A 147 3.17 -2.27 9.49
CA GLU A 147 2.66 -3.29 8.59
C GLU A 147 3.11 -3.02 7.15
N THR A 148 3.90 -3.94 6.60
CA THR A 148 4.27 -3.94 5.18
C THR A 148 3.55 -5.09 4.47
N PRO A 149 2.32 -4.88 3.98
CA PRO A 149 1.56 -5.94 3.34
C PRO A 149 2.26 -6.38 2.05
N ARG A 150 2.38 -7.70 1.85
CA ARG A 150 3.02 -8.30 0.65
C ARG A 150 2.35 -7.86 -0.64
N ILE A 151 1.02 -7.71 -0.60
CA ILE A 151 0.21 -7.15 -1.70
C ILE A 151 -0.44 -5.90 -1.14
N GLN A 152 -0.02 -4.74 -1.64
CA GLN A 152 -0.65 -3.48 -1.24
C GLN A 152 -2.01 -3.37 -1.92
N PRO A 153 -3.10 -3.12 -1.16
CA PRO A 153 -4.36 -2.78 -1.78
C PRO A 153 -4.19 -1.47 -2.54
N PHE A 154 -4.61 -1.48 -3.79
CA PHE A 154 -4.67 -0.29 -4.60
C PHE A 154 -6.02 -0.16 -5.30
N ARG A 155 -6.33 1.05 -5.74
CA ARG A 155 -7.50 1.33 -6.57
C ARG A 155 -7.10 2.25 -7.70
N VAL A 156 -7.75 2.06 -8.84
CA VAL A 156 -7.64 2.96 -9.98
C VAL A 156 -9.00 3.47 -10.41
N SER A 157 -9.02 4.69 -10.94
CA SER A 157 -10.25 5.27 -11.52
C SER A 157 -9.89 6.24 -12.64
N ALA A 158 -10.75 6.29 -13.65
CA ALA A 158 -10.83 7.41 -14.57
C ALA A 158 -11.94 8.37 -14.11
N ASP A 159 -11.83 9.64 -14.49
CA ASP A 159 -12.77 10.73 -14.20
C ASP A 159 -14.04 10.75 -15.06
N THR A 160 -14.27 9.72 -15.86
CA THR A 160 -15.35 9.71 -16.88
C THR A 160 -16.74 10.03 -16.30
N ASP A 161 -16.99 9.63 -15.06
CA ASP A 161 -18.28 9.82 -14.38
C ASP A 161 -18.29 11.01 -13.40
N PHE A 162 -17.18 11.72 -13.22
CA PHE A 162 -17.05 12.79 -12.22
C PHE A 162 -16.18 13.98 -12.63
N ASN A 163 -15.91 14.13 -13.94
CA ASN A 163 -15.12 15.23 -14.48
C ASN A 163 -15.64 16.60 -14.01
N GLY A 164 -14.78 17.40 -13.36
CA GLY A 164 -15.11 18.74 -12.89
C GLY A 164 -15.99 18.79 -11.64
N LEU A 165 -16.21 17.66 -10.96
CA LEU A 165 -17.08 17.57 -9.78
C LEU A 165 -16.29 17.39 -8.48
N SER A 166 -16.85 17.90 -7.39
CA SER A 166 -16.48 17.43 -6.05
C SER A 166 -16.94 15.98 -5.89
N THR A 167 -15.99 15.06 -5.75
CA THR A 167 -16.28 13.62 -5.78
C THR A 167 -15.79 12.90 -4.54
N SER A 168 -16.32 11.69 -4.36
CA SER A 168 -16.01 10.82 -3.25
C SER A 168 -15.87 9.38 -3.74
N ARG A 169 -14.69 8.78 -3.56
CA ARG A 169 -14.34 7.46 -4.14
C ARG A 169 -13.85 6.52 -3.07
N GLU A 170 -14.36 5.29 -3.07
CA GLU A 170 -13.81 4.23 -2.21
C GLU A 170 -12.44 3.83 -2.75
N ILE A 171 -11.40 3.98 -1.94
CA ILE A 171 -10.00 3.83 -2.34
C ILE A 171 -9.31 2.62 -1.73
N ALA A 172 -9.89 2.04 -0.69
CA ALA A 172 -9.37 0.85 -0.04
C ALA A 172 -10.46 0.18 0.79
N PHE A 173 -10.37 -1.13 0.91
CA PHE A 173 -11.02 -1.89 1.97
C PHE A 173 -9.93 -2.64 2.74
N ILE A 174 -9.76 -2.29 4.00
CA ILE A 174 -8.77 -2.89 4.90
C ILE A 174 -9.51 -3.92 5.74
N ALA A 175 -9.30 -5.21 5.45
CA ALA A 175 -9.88 -6.29 6.23
C ALA A 175 -9.41 -6.22 7.70
N ASP A 176 -10.29 -6.51 8.64
CA ASP A 176 -9.94 -6.66 10.04
C ASP A 176 -9.49 -8.10 10.29
N ASN A 177 -8.24 -8.28 10.70
CA ASN A 177 -7.65 -9.57 11.06
C ASN A 177 -7.72 -9.85 12.57
N GLY A 178 -8.44 -9.03 13.34
CA GLY A 178 -8.53 -9.11 14.80
C GLY A 178 -7.36 -8.43 15.53
N LEU A 179 -6.39 -7.87 14.80
CA LEU A 179 -5.26 -7.11 15.33
C LEU A 179 -5.31 -5.63 14.93
N ARG A 180 -5.65 -5.31 13.67
CA ARG A 180 -5.55 -3.95 13.10
C ARG A 180 -6.39 -2.88 13.83
N PHE A 181 -7.64 -3.20 14.16
CA PHE A 181 -8.60 -2.23 14.70
C PHE A 181 -8.91 -2.47 16.19
N ARG A 182 -7.87 -2.87 16.94
CA ARG A 182 -7.92 -3.05 18.39
C ARG A 182 -8.06 -1.72 19.14
N ASP A 183 -7.31 -0.72 18.71
CA ASP A 183 -7.35 0.64 19.24
C ASP A 183 -7.29 1.67 18.10
N THR A 184 -6.10 2.03 17.64
CA THR A 184 -5.91 3.04 16.60
C THR A 184 -5.05 2.50 15.45
N TYR A 185 -5.56 2.65 14.24
CA TYR A 185 -4.87 2.30 12.99
C TYR A 185 -4.56 3.59 12.22
N ARG A 186 -3.33 3.73 11.73
CA ARG A 186 -2.87 4.84 10.90
C ARG A 186 -2.38 4.30 9.57
N ALA A 187 -2.72 5.01 8.49
CA ALA A 187 -2.08 4.83 7.20
C ALA A 187 -1.94 6.16 6.49
N ARG A 188 -0.93 6.27 5.63
CA ARG A 188 -0.80 7.36 4.66
C ARG A 188 -1.51 6.96 3.37
N VAL A 189 -2.57 7.69 3.06
CA VAL A 189 -3.28 7.58 1.77
C VAL A 189 -2.55 8.43 0.75
N GLN A 190 -2.17 7.82 -0.37
CA GLN A 190 -1.53 8.51 -1.49
C GLN A 190 -2.50 8.52 -2.67
N GLN A 191 -2.81 9.71 -3.18
CA GLN A 191 -3.56 9.95 -4.40
C GLN A 191 -2.57 10.41 -5.46
N ILE A 192 -2.44 9.63 -6.54
CA ILE A 192 -1.42 9.85 -7.58
C ILE A 192 -2.14 10.04 -8.91
N SER A 193 -1.79 11.10 -9.66
CA SER A 193 -2.18 11.22 -11.07
C SER A 193 -1.29 10.31 -11.90
N ILE A 194 -1.88 9.58 -12.84
CA ILE A 194 -1.15 8.62 -13.67
C ILE A 194 -1.48 8.79 -15.15
N SER A 195 -0.60 8.30 -16.02
CA SER A 195 -0.86 8.29 -17.46
C SER A 195 -2.01 7.33 -17.81
N ALA A 196 -2.66 7.55 -18.96
CA ALA A 196 -3.68 6.63 -19.48
C ALA A 196 -3.14 5.19 -19.66
N SER A 197 -1.86 5.08 -20.02
CA SER A 197 -1.16 3.80 -20.21
C SER A 197 -0.92 3.10 -18.87
N ALA A 198 -0.50 3.84 -17.84
CA ALA A 198 -0.36 3.31 -16.47
C ALA A 198 -1.71 2.88 -15.90
N HIS A 199 -2.78 3.66 -16.13
CA HIS A 199 -4.13 3.30 -15.72
C HIS A 199 -4.55 1.98 -16.36
N ARG A 200 -4.37 1.85 -17.68
CA ARG A 200 -4.67 0.60 -18.40
C ARG A 200 -3.88 -0.58 -17.82
N PHE A 201 -2.60 -0.41 -17.55
CA PHE A 201 -1.76 -1.47 -16.95
C PHE A 201 -2.31 -1.89 -15.58
N LEU A 202 -2.54 -0.93 -14.68
CA LEU A 202 -3.04 -1.19 -13.33
C LEU A 202 -4.45 -1.78 -13.32
N THR A 203 -5.34 -1.35 -14.22
CA THR A 203 -6.68 -1.97 -14.38
C THR A 203 -6.57 -3.45 -14.75
N LEU A 204 -5.66 -3.81 -15.66
CA LEU A 204 -5.45 -5.22 -16.02
C LEU A 204 -4.87 -6.03 -14.85
N VAL A 205 -3.96 -5.43 -14.06
CA VAL A 205 -3.43 -6.05 -12.84
C VAL A 205 -4.58 -6.27 -11.82
N GLU A 206 -5.40 -5.25 -11.57
CA GLU A 206 -6.53 -5.33 -10.64
C GLU A 206 -7.55 -6.41 -11.06
N GLN A 207 -7.84 -6.52 -12.37
CA GLN A 207 -8.72 -7.57 -12.91
C GLN A 207 -8.17 -8.98 -12.66
N GLN A 208 -6.86 -9.18 -12.85
CA GLN A 208 -6.23 -10.48 -12.59
C GLN A 208 -6.24 -10.83 -11.10
N LEU A 209 -5.98 -9.86 -10.22
CA LEU A 209 -6.02 -10.08 -8.77
C LEU A 209 -7.42 -10.42 -8.25
N ASN A 210 -8.47 -9.91 -8.91
CA ASN A 210 -9.87 -10.16 -8.56
C ASN A 210 -10.48 -11.36 -9.30
N THR A 211 -9.70 -12.09 -10.10
CA THR A 211 -10.16 -13.31 -10.78
C THR A 211 -10.37 -14.42 -9.74
N THR A 212 -11.56 -15.05 -9.76
CA THR A 212 -11.97 -16.03 -8.74
C THR A 212 -11.75 -17.49 -9.18
N GLY A 213 -11.34 -17.70 -10.43
CA GLY A 213 -11.20 -19.02 -11.05
C GLY A 213 -12.53 -19.60 -11.55
N SER A 214 -13.56 -18.77 -11.71
CA SER A 214 -14.87 -19.20 -12.21
C SER A 214 -14.82 -19.45 -13.72
N VAL A 215 -15.66 -20.37 -14.21
CA VAL A 215 -15.83 -20.63 -15.65
C VAL A 215 -16.41 -19.43 -16.43
N PHE A 216 -16.94 -18.44 -15.71
CA PHE A 216 -17.42 -17.18 -16.27
C PHE A 216 -16.42 -16.04 -16.16
N ASP A 217 -15.24 -16.28 -15.58
CA ASP A 217 -14.19 -15.27 -15.51
C ASP A 217 -13.65 -15.00 -16.91
N GLN A 218 -13.35 -13.73 -17.19
CA GLN A 218 -12.74 -13.37 -18.45
C GLN A 218 -11.33 -14.01 -18.55
N PRO A 219 -10.95 -14.54 -19.72
CA PRO A 219 -9.61 -15.08 -19.90
C PRO A 219 -8.56 -13.98 -19.62
N PRO A 220 -7.50 -14.29 -18.84
CA PRO A 220 -6.49 -13.29 -18.51
C PRO A 220 -5.86 -12.70 -19.76
N ALA A 221 -5.92 -11.37 -19.89
CA ALA A 221 -5.20 -10.67 -20.95
C ALA A 221 -3.69 -10.61 -20.64
N MET A 222 -2.85 -10.64 -21.67
CA MET A 222 -1.42 -10.38 -21.51
C MET A 222 -1.20 -8.95 -21.02
N ILE A 223 -0.61 -8.82 -19.83
CA ILE A 223 -0.22 -7.51 -19.29
C ILE A 223 1.11 -7.13 -19.91
N ARG A 224 1.12 -6.03 -20.68
CA ARG A 224 2.34 -5.44 -21.23
C ARG A 224 2.74 -4.22 -20.42
N GLY A 225 3.99 -4.23 -19.97
CA GLY A 225 4.64 -3.13 -19.30
C GLY A 225 4.99 -1.97 -20.22
N ASN A 226 5.67 -0.96 -19.67
CA ASN A 226 6.37 0.07 -20.44
C ASN A 226 7.90 -0.09 -20.37
N MET A 227 8.41 -1.19 -19.81
CA MET A 227 9.84 -1.50 -19.80
C MET A 227 10.24 -2.22 -21.08
N VAL A 228 11.39 -1.86 -21.65
CA VAL A 228 11.97 -2.49 -22.84
C VAL A 228 13.44 -2.82 -22.59
N SER A 229 13.88 -3.94 -23.16
CA SER A 229 15.29 -4.33 -23.17
C SER A 229 16.00 -3.62 -24.33
N LEU A 230 17.15 -3.02 -24.04
CA LEU A 230 18.03 -2.39 -25.02
C LEU A 230 19.09 -3.38 -25.54
N THR A 231 19.23 -4.54 -24.88
CA THR A 231 20.19 -5.59 -25.24
C THR A 231 19.54 -6.73 -26.02
N ASP A 232 18.28 -7.08 -25.74
CA ASP A 232 17.50 -8.06 -26.51
C ASP A 232 16.09 -7.53 -26.88
N PRO A 233 15.88 -7.09 -28.14
CA PRO A 233 14.58 -6.60 -28.59
C PRO A 233 13.42 -7.63 -28.55
N ASN A 234 13.72 -8.93 -28.43
CA ASN A 234 12.71 -9.98 -28.33
C ASN A 234 12.36 -10.34 -26.89
N GLU A 235 13.11 -9.82 -25.92
CA GLU A 235 12.87 -10.07 -24.51
C GLU A 235 11.59 -9.37 -24.05
N LEU A 236 10.68 -10.14 -23.46
CA LEU A 236 9.50 -9.59 -22.80
C LEU A 236 9.86 -9.16 -21.38
N VAL A 237 10.05 -7.86 -21.19
CA VAL A 237 10.34 -7.29 -19.86
C VAL A 237 9.03 -7.10 -19.08
N LEU A 238 9.02 -7.59 -17.84
CA LEU A 238 7.87 -7.48 -16.95
C LEU A 238 7.94 -6.20 -16.11
N GLY A 239 6.77 -5.74 -15.66
CA GLY A 239 6.65 -4.58 -14.79
C GLY A 239 6.36 -3.28 -15.54
N TYR A 240 6.12 -2.22 -14.78
CA TYR A 240 5.75 -0.90 -15.32
C TYR A 240 6.37 0.18 -14.43
N PHE A 241 7.04 1.13 -15.05
CA PHE A 241 7.50 2.34 -14.40
C PHE A 241 6.40 3.40 -14.45
N ILE A 242 5.98 3.90 -13.29
CA ILE A 242 4.96 4.95 -13.17
C ILE A 242 5.62 6.19 -12.58
N ALA A 243 5.39 7.35 -13.19
CA ALA A 243 5.74 8.65 -12.62
C ALA A 243 4.48 9.53 -12.60
N GLY A 244 4.25 10.22 -11.48
CA GLY A 244 3.02 10.99 -11.28
C GLY A 244 3.14 11.96 -10.13
N ALA A 245 2.27 12.96 -10.09
CA ALA A 245 2.19 13.88 -8.95
C ALA A 245 1.39 13.21 -7.83
N GLU A 246 1.78 13.47 -6.57
CA GLU A 246 1.14 12.89 -5.39
C GLU A 246 0.51 13.97 -4.51
N SER A 247 -0.74 13.75 -4.10
CA SER A 247 -1.33 14.37 -2.92
C SER A 247 -1.56 13.29 -1.87
N SER A 248 -1.18 13.53 -0.62
CA SER A 248 -1.29 12.51 0.43
C SER A 248 -1.82 13.06 1.74
N ARG A 249 -2.46 12.17 2.51
CA ARG A 249 -3.01 12.50 3.83
C ARG A 249 -2.96 11.30 4.74
N HIS A 250 -2.62 11.51 6.01
CA HIS A 250 -2.78 10.49 7.03
C HIS A 250 -4.27 10.33 7.38
N VAL A 251 -4.69 9.06 7.53
CA VAL A 251 -5.97 8.69 8.11
C VAL A 251 -5.72 7.96 9.42
N TYR A 252 -6.47 8.33 10.46
CA TYR A 252 -6.51 7.63 11.74
C TYR A 252 -7.89 7.01 11.89
N VAL A 253 -7.92 5.69 11.97
CA VAL A 253 -9.11 4.89 12.21
C VAL A 253 -9.09 4.46 13.67
N GLN A 254 -10.04 4.96 14.45
CA GLN A 254 -10.16 4.66 15.87
C GLN A 254 -11.25 3.63 16.10
N ALA A 255 -10.94 2.59 16.86
CA ALA A 255 -11.83 1.47 17.14
C ALA A 255 -13.14 1.91 17.80
N ALA A 256 -13.13 3.00 18.58
CA ALA A 256 -14.31 3.58 19.19
C ALA A 256 -15.36 4.10 18.18
N HIS A 257 -14.95 4.44 16.96
CA HIS A 257 -15.86 4.90 15.89
C HIS A 257 -16.34 3.76 14.96
N LEU A 258 -15.87 2.53 15.17
CA LEU A 258 -16.24 1.40 14.33
C LEU A 258 -17.46 0.69 14.90
N THR A 259 -18.54 0.63 14.11
CA THR A 259 -19.78 -0.06 14.47
C THR A 259 -19.65 -1.59 14.45
N GLU A 260 -18.71 -2.11 13.67
CA GLU A 260 -18.42 -3.53 13.55
C GLU A 260 -16.90 -3.74 13.48
N ARG A 261 -16.43 -4.81 14.11
CA ARG A 261 -15.03 -5.26 14.13
C ARG A 261 -14.96 -6.78 14.13
N ALA A 262 -13.85 -7.34 13.68
CA ALA A 262 -13.60 -8.78 13.78
C ALA A 262 -13.44 -9.20 15.24
N THR A 263 -13.61 -10.50 15.50
CA THR A 263 -13.29 -11.08 16.81
C THR A 263 -11.81 -10.80 17.13
N PRO A 264 -11.51 -10.19 18.28
CA PRO A 264 -10.13 -9.81 18.60
C PRO A 264 -9.21 -11.05 18.74
N ALA A 265 -8.09 -11.08 18.01
CA ALA A 265 -7.13 -12.19 18.04
C ALA A 265 -6.28 -12.20 19.31
N LEU A 266 -6.49 -13.15 20.21
CA LEU A 266 -5.84 -13.19 21.53
C LEU A 266 -4.31 -13.38 21.41
N ILE A 267 -3.54 -12.52 22.07
CA ILE A 267 -2.08 -12.63 22.19
C ILE A 267 -1.78 -12.86 23.66
N THR A 268 -1.64 -14.12 24.08
CA THR A 268 -1.35 -14.50 25.48
C THR A 268 0.12 -14.34 25.85
N ASP A 269 0.77 -13.32 25.30
CA ASP A 269 2.20 -13.05 25.47
C ASP A 269 2.43 -11.53 25.40
N ASP A 270 3.67 -11.08 25.52
CA ASP A 270 4.06 -9.70 25.28
C ASP A 270 4.06 -9.36 23.78
N CYS A 271 3.66 -8.14 23.41
CA CYS A 271 3.52 -7.77 22.00
C CYS A 271 4.85 -7.75 21.22
N ARG A 272 6.03 -7.81 21.89
CA ARG A 272 7.34 -7.79 21.22
C ARG A 272 7.67 -9.11 20.53
N VAL A 273 6.93 -10.18 20.81
CA VAL A 273 7.05 -11.44 20.06
C VAL A 273 6.51 -11.33 18.64
N ILE A 274 5.75 -10.27 18.34
CA ILE A 274 5.20 -10.01 17.02
C ILE A 274 6.25 -9.22 16.21
N PRO A 275 6.64 -9.70 15.01
CA PRO A 275 7.59 -9.00 14.17
C PRO A 275 7.14 -7.58 13.83
N ASN A 276 8.11 -6.68 13.67
CA ASN A 276 7.88 -5.27 13.31
C ASN A 276 7.04 -4.48 14.33
N THR A 277 7.09 -4.85 15.60
CA THR A 277 6.48 -4.08 16.68
C THR A 277 7.50 -3.20 17.40
N ASN A 278 7.07 -2.03 17.83
CA ASN A 278 7.79 -1.12 18.69
C ASN A 278 6.96 -0.81 19.95
N THR A 279 7.60 -0.78 21.11
CA THR A 279 6.95 -0.40 22.38
C THR A 279 6.84 1.12 22.55
N GLU A 280 7.68 1.88 21.85
CA GLU A 280 7.64 3.34 21.86
C GLU A 280 6.60 3.84 20.86
N ARG A 281 5.85 4.86 21.27
CA ARG A 281 4.91 5.54 20.38
C ARG A 281 5.69 6.26 19.27
N PRO A 282 5.29 6.12 17.99
CA PRO A 282 5.90 6.89 16.91
C PRO A 282 5.82 8.40 17.18
N ALA A 283 6.90 9.14 16.92
CA ALA A 283 6.99 10.56 17.28
C ALA A 283 5.93 11.43 16.57
N ASP A 284 5.50 11.02 15.39
CA ASP A 284 4.49 11.68 14.56
C ASP A 284 3.05 11.13 14.79
N TRP A 285 2.87 10.28 15.81
CA TRP A 285 1.58 9.69 16.16
C TRP A 285 0.66 10.70 16.85
N SER A 286 -0.24 11.30 16.09
CA SER A 286 -1.17 12.32 16.56
C SER A 286 -2.61 12.01 16.12
N PRO A 287 -3.26 10.98 16.68
CA PRO A 287 -4.65 10.68 16.38
C PRO A 287 -5.58 11.82 16.85
N PRO A 288 -6.71 12.05 16.15
CA PRO A 288 -7.73 13.00 16.61
C PRO A 288 -8.25 12.65 18.01
N PRO A 289 -8.74 13.63 18.78
CA PRO A 289 -9.45 13.32 20.02
C PRO A 289 -10.71 12.48 19.72
N LEU A 290 -11.07 11.62 20.69
CA LEU A 290 -12.32 10.87 20.70
C LEU A 290 -13.52 11.78 21.00
#